data_AF-A0A3D0QF99-F1
#
_entry.id   AF-A0A3D0QF99-F1
#
_cell.length_a   1.000
_cell.length_b   1.000
_cell.length_c   1.000
_cell.angle_alpha   90.00
_cell.angle_beta   90.00
_cell.angle_gamma   90.00
#
_symmetry.space_group_name_H-M   'P 1'
#
loop_
_entity.id
_entity.type
_entity.pdbx_description
1 polymer ?
#
loop_
_entity_poly.entity_id
_entity_poly.type
_entity_poly.pdbx_seq_one_letter_code
_entity_poly.pdbx_strand_id
1 'polypeptide(L)'
;MKIRKLALIVLLVSAGAPECGVAQGVTAPQAAFEARRQRLIDVVSRERDRSFNTVTAKLFTGNDKPFALMMLDSLATDEGIGGMFYAYSAIGTYLKFRDQLPDSLKRKIRRAFQARTMYRGDTENHWVMYYTGIYLAAQTWPNEDRSQWFNGKSSEENFREAEGWLLHWIDLSSTIGQGEFDSPTYFITFIAPMLTLYEFANEPVMKRKAHMMVDLLFVDYASEHLGGNYCGGHSRDYPEDIINPLAAPAATWAWLYFGEPRTELWQGNRYRPRNRG
;
A
#
# COMPACT_ATOMS: atom_id res chain seq x y z
N MET A 1 -25.49 12.56 -5.22
CA MET A 1 -24.18 12.78 -5.86
C MET A 1 -23.14 11.98 -5.10
N LYS A 2 -22.90 10.72 -5.50
CA LYS A 2 -22.09 9.75 -4.73
C LYS A 2 -20.63 9.88 -5.16
N ILE A 3 -19.82 10.55 -4.34
CA ILE A 3 -18.36 10.49 -4.41
C ILE A 3 -18.01 9.04 -4.02
N ARG A 4 -17.45 8.29 -4.97
CA ARG A 4 -16.97 6.92 -4.77
C ARG A 4 -15.66 6.80 -5.52
N LYS A 5 -14.67 6.25 -4.84
CA LYS A 5 -13.36 5.74 -5.28
C LYS A 5 -12.20 6.74 -5.26
N LEU A 6 -11.73 7.06 -4.05
CA LEU A 6 -10.30 7.26 -3.77
C LEU A 6 -9.82 6.15 -2.82
N ALA A 7 -8.70 5.51 -3.14
CA ALA A 7 -8.11 4.44 -2.33
C ALA A 7 -6.62 4.74 -2.18
N LEU A 8 -6.18 5.39 -1.09
CA LEU A 8 -4.73 5.68 -0.98
C LEU A 8 -4.20 6.06 0.41
N ILE A 9 -4.61 5.43 1.52
CA ILE A 9 -4.29 5.98 2.86
C ILE A 9 -3.58 5.07 3.84
N VAL A 10 -3.68 3.74 3.74
CA VAL A 10 -2.88 2.84 4.62
C VAL A 10 -1.39 3.25 4.63
N LEU A 11 -0.95 3.90 3.56
CA LEU A 11 0.44 4.16 3.17
C LEU A 11 0.88 5.63 3.36
N LEU A 12 -0.05 6.60 3.25
CA LEU A 12 0.26 8.03 3.46
C LEU A 12 0.33 8.38 4.94
N VAL A 13 -0.33 7.59 5.77
CA VAL A 13 -0.34 7.76 7.23
C VAL A 13 0.94 7.19 7.87
N SER A 14 1.60 6.25 7.19
CA SER A 14 2.87 5.63 7.61
C SER A 14 4.09 6.42 7.14
N ALA A 15 4.15 6.83 5.87
CA ALA A 15 5.28 7.62 5.38
C ALA A 15 5.18 9.09 5.83
N GLY A 16 5.93 9.48 6.86
CA GLY A 16 6.53 10.81 6.86
C GLY A 16 7.50 10.90 5.68
N ALA A 17 7.71 12.08 5.10
CA ALA A 17 8.74 12.27 4.08
C ALA A 17 10.05 11.60 4.57
N PRO A 18 10.73 10.78 3.75
CA PRO A 18 12.02 10.24 4.15
C PRO A 18 12.91 11.42 4.51
N GLU A 19 13.43 11.41 5.74
CA GLU A 19 14.43 12.38 6.17
C GLU A 19 15.68 12.11 5.33
N CYS A 20 15.74 12.75 4.16
CA CYS A 20 16.97 12.86 3.41
C CYS A 20 17.90 13.66 4.31
N GLY A 21 18.82 12.96 4.97
CA GLY A 21 19.76 13.56 5.90
C GLY A 21 20.39 14.80 5.25
N VAL A 22 20.41 15.89 6.01
CA VAL A 22 20.90 17.25 5.65
C VAL A 22 19.78 18.26 5.30
N ALA A 23 19.15 18.82 6.34
CA ALA A 23 19.07 20.27 6.66
C ALA A 23 17.96 20.53 7.68
N GLN A 24 18.27 21.24 8.77
CA GLN A 24 17.25 21.75 9.70
C GLN A 24 16.45 22.88 9.02
N GLY A 25 15.35 22.51 8.36
CA GLY A 25 14.39 23.42 7.75
C GLY A 25 13.51 22.73 6.71
N VAL A 26 12.19 22.92 6.78
CA VAL A 26 11.26 22.37 5.77
C VAL A 26 11.47 23.14 4.46
N THR A 27 11.89 22.43 3.41
CA THR A 27 12.06 23.04 2.08
C THR A 27 10.69 23.32 1.42
N ALA A 28 10.62 24.27 0.48
CA ALA A 28 9.37 24.55 -0.25
C ALA A 28 8.80 23.30 -0.98
N PRO A 29 9.61 22.43 -1.61
CA PRO A 29 9.13 21.15 -2.15
C PRO A 29 8.53 20.22 -1.08
N GLN A 30 9.17 20.12 0.09
CA GLN A 30 8.68 19.30 1.20
C GLN A 30 7.36 19.83 1.77
N ALA A 31 7.22 21.15 1.91
CA ALA A 31 5.97 21.78 2.33
C ALA A 31 4.84 21.54 1.32
N ALA A 32 5.12 21.62 0.02
CA ALA A 32 4.14 21.33 -1.03
C ALA A 32 3.71 19.86 -1.02
N PHE A 33 4.63 18.93 -0.84
CA PHE A 33 4.33 17.50 -0.66
C PHE A 33 3.41 17.27 0.54
N GLU A 34 3.75 17.81 1.71
CA GLU A 34 2.93 17.63 2.93
C GLU A 34 1.53 18.24 2.77
N ALA A 35 1.41 19.39 2.10
CA ALA A 35 0.10 19.98 1.79
C ALA A 35 -0.74 19.05 0.89
N ARG A 36 -0.14 18.46 -0.14
CA ARG A 36 -0.80 17.49 -1.04
C ARG A 36 -1.18 16.21 -0.30
N ARG A 37 -0.28 15.68 0.53
CA ARG A 37 -0.51 14.53 1.40
C ARG A 37 -1.70 14.77 2.33
N GLN A 38 -1.72 15.89 3.05
CA GLN A 38 -2.82 16.23 3.95
C GLN A 38 -4.13 16.40 3.19
N ARG A 39 -4.10 17.06 2.02
CA ARG A 39 -5.27 17.23 1.16
C ARG A 39 -5.88 15.89 0.73
N LEU A 40 -5.05 14.94 0.31
CA LEU A 40 -5.50 13.60 -0.05
C LEU A 40 -6.09 12.86 1.15
N ILE A 41 -5.47 13.01 2.33
CA ILE A 41 -5.98 12.46 3.60
C ILE A 41 -7.37 12.98 3.93
N ASP A 42 -7.58 14.29 3.83
CA ASP A 42 -8.86 14.92 4.11
C ASP A 42 -9.96 14.42 3.17
N VAL A 43 -9.66 14.27 1.88
CA VAL A 43 -10.62 13.79 0.87
C VAL A 43 -11.06 12.37 1.19
N VAL A 44 -10.13 11.43 1.32
CA VAL A 44 -10.47 10.02 1.56
C VAL A 44 -11.09 9.82 2.95
N SER A 45 -10.74 10.62 3.95
CA SER A 45 -11.37 10.54 5.29
C SER A 45 -12.87 10.78 5.24
N ARG A 46 -13.38 11.44 4.20
CA ARG A 46 -14.81 11.74 4.00
C ARG A 46 -15.52 10.67 3.16
N GLU A 47 -14.79 9.77 2.52
CA GLU A 47 -15.34 8.68 1.73
C GLU A 47 -16.13 7.69 2.61
N ARG A 48 -17.01 6.94 1.95
CA ARG A 48 -17.83 5.87 2.55
C ARG A 48 -17.58 4.51 1.90
N ASP A 49 -16.62 4.43 0.99
CA ASP A 49 -16.30 3.19 0.30
C ASP A 49 -15.72 2.15 1.26
N ARG A 50 -16.10 0.90 1.03
CA ARG A 50 -15.63 -0.25 1.80
C ARG A 50 -14.22 -0.62 1.37
N SER A 51 -13.22 -0.03 2.04
CA SER A 51 -11.80 -0.29 1.80
C SER A 51 -10.96 -0.03 3.06
N PHE A 52 -9.77 -0.65 3.13
CA PHE A 52 -8.79 -0.35 4.18
C PHE A 52 -8.28 1.09 4.13
N ASN A 53 -8.29 1.71 2.94
CA ASN A 53 -7.92 3.10 2.76
C ASN A 53 -8.89 4.05 3.47
N THR A 54 -10.20 3.88 3.29
CA THR A 54 -11.22 4.65 3.99
C THR A 54 -11.09 4.47 5.51
N VAL A 55 -10.88 3.23 5.98
CA VAL A 55 -10.68 2.92 7.40
C VAL A 55 -9.47 3.68 7.95
N THR A 56 -8.32 3.57 7.29
CA THR A 56 -7.06 4.16 7.75
C THR A 56 -7.16 5.68 7.81
N ALA A 57 -7.78 6.31 6.81
CA ALA A 57 -8.01 7.75 6.77
C ALA A 57 -8.81 8.26 7.97
N LYS A 58 -9.91 7.57 8.26
CA LYS A 58 -10.82 7.93 9.35
C LYS A 58 -10.18 7.70 10.71
N LEU A 59 -9.43 6.60 10.88
CA LEU A 59 -8.69 6.33 12.13
C LEU A 59 -7.55 7.34 12.33
N PHE A 60 -6.84 7.72 11.28
CA PHE A 60 -5.75 8.69 11.36
C PHE A 60 -6.23 10.09 11.73
N THR A 61 -7.28 10.57 11.05
CA THR A 61 -7.82 11.92 11.25
C THR A 61 -8.78 12.01 12.44
N GLY A 62 -9.22 10.89 12.99
CA GLY A 62 -10.32 10.82 13.96
C GLY A 62 -11.71 11.06 13.34
N ASN A 63 -11.80 11.28 12.03
CA ASN A 63 -13.05 11.55 11.33
C ASN A 63 -13.96 10.31 11.29
N ASP A 64 -15.07 10.32 12.03
CA ASP A 64 -16.05 9.22 12.08
C ASP A 64 -15.42 7.86 12.45
N LYS A 65 -14.69 7.84 13.58
CA LYS A 65 -14.11 6.63 14.16
C LYS A 65 -15.12 5.47 14.33
N PRO A 66 -16.38 5.69 14.78
CA PRO A 66 -17.37 4.62 14.86
C PRO A 66 -17.61 3.93 13.52
N PHE A 67 -17.75 4.68 12.42
CA PHE A 67 -17.87 4.11 11.09
C PHE A 67 -16.61 3.37 10.66
N ALA A 68 -15.42 3.90 10.97
CA ALA A 68 -14.15 3.24 10.63
C ALA A 68 -14.02 1.87 11.30
N LEU A 69 -14.37 1.77 12.59
CA LEU A 69 -14.34 0.50 13.32
C LEU A 69 -15.38 -0.49 12.79
N MET A 70 -16.60 -0.05 12.52
CA MET A 70 -17.64 -0.87 11.89
C MET A 70 -17.18 -1.39 10.52
N MET A 71 -16.56 -0.53 9.69
CA MET A 71 -16.07 -0.90 8.37
C MET A 71 -14.90 -1.89 8.46
N LEU A 72 -13.95 -1.68 9.37
CA LEU A 72 -12.85 -2.60 9.60
C LEU A 72 -13.36 -3.96 10.11
N ASP A 73 -14.40 -3.98 10.94
CA ASP A 73 -15.06 -5.22 11.38
C ASP A 73 -15.66 -5.98 10.19
N SER A 74 -16.35 -5.26 9.29
CA SER A 74 -16.90 -5.82 8.06
C SER A 74 -15.81 -6.37 7.13
N LEU A 75 -14.67 -5.70 7.00
CA LEU A 75 -13.54 -6.20 6.21
C LEU A 75 -12.87 -7.42 6.89
N ALA A 76 -12.72 -7.38 8.21
CA ALA A 76 -12.09 -8.44 8.97
C ALA A 76 -12.90 -9.74 8.99
N THR A 77 -14.22 -9.67 8.85
CA THR A 77 -15.11 -10.85 8.92
C THR A 77 -15.56 -11.41 7.58
N ASP A 78 -15.48 -10.64 6.50
CA ASP A 78 -15.92 -11.09 5.17
C ASP A 78 -14.95 -12.10 4.54
N GLU A 79 -15.37 -13.35 4.45
CA GLU A 79 -14.59 -14.45 3.85
C GLU A 79 -14.51 -14.36 2.31
N GLY A 80 -15.35 -13.54 1.67
CA GLY A 80 -15.29 -13.25 0.24
C GLY A 80 -14.16 -12.30 -0.16
N ILE A 81 -13.50 -11.64 0.80
CA ILE A 81 -12.30 -10.83 0.55
C ILE A 81 -11.07 -11.50 1.16
N GLY A 82 -10.00 -11.62 0.39
CA GLY A 82 -8.80 -12.31 0.82
C GLY A 82 -7.63 -12.09 -0.12
N GLY A 83 -6.67 -13.01 -0.05
CA GLY A 83 -5.47 -12.98 -0.87
C GLY A 83 -4.51 -11.84 -0.57
N MET A 84 -3.57 -11.66 -1.49
CA MET A 84 -2.51 -10.66 -1.46
C MET A 84 -2.99 -9.24 -1.13
N PHE A 85 -4.04 -8.74 -1.78
CA PHE A 85 -4.55 -7.37 -1.55
C PHE A 85 -5.05 -7.17 -0.12
N TYR A 86 -5.72 -8.19 0.43
CA TYR A 86 -6.16 -8.19 1.81
C TYR A 86 -4.99 -8.30 2.79
N ALA A 87 -4.03 -9.20 2.53
CA ALA A 87 -2.97 -9.55 3.47
C ALA A 87 -2.14 -8.32 3.90
N TYR A 88 -1.53 -7.60 2.94
CA TYR A 88 -0.71 -6.43 3.29
C TYR A 88 -1.54 -5.27 3.85
N SER A 89 -2.75 -5.04 3.30
CA SER A 89 -3.63 -3.95 3.75
C SER A 89 -4.12 -4.16 5.18
N ALA A 90 -4.51 -5.39 5.52
CA ALA A 90 -5.02 -5.74 6.85
C ALA A 90 -3.92 -5.63 7.90
N ILE A 91 -2.72 -6.19 7.65
CA ILE A 91 -1.63 -6.12 8.63
C ILE A 91 -1.07 -4.71 8.75
N GLY A 92 -0.96 -3.95 7.66
CA GLY A 92 -0.53 -2.55 7.70
C GLY A 92 -1.50 -1.68 8.51
N THR A 93 -2.81 -1.84 8.28
CA THR A 93 -3.84 -1.14 9.08
C THR A 93 -3.76 -1.56 10.55
N TYR A 94 -3.59 -2.85 10.83
CA TYR A 94 -3.45 -3.36 12.20
C TYR A 94 -2.24 -2.76 12.90
N LEU A 95 -1.05 -2.80 12.29
CA LEU A 95 0.17 -2.31 12.91
C LEU A 95 0.13 -0.81 13.18
N LYS A 96 -0.48 -0.03 12.28
CA LYS A 96 -0.62 1.41 12.46
C LYS A 96 -1.55 1.81 13.61
N PHE A 97 -2.64 1.06 13.81
CA PHE A 97 -3.72 1.48 14.71
C PHE A 97 -4.03 0.51 15.84
N ARG A 98 -3.27 -0.57 16.04
CA ARG A 98 -3.55 -1.60 17.05
C ARG A 98 -3.86 -1.04 18.43
N ASP A 99 -3.22 0.05 18.83
CA ASP A 99 -3.43 0.70 20.14
C ASP A 99 -4.79 1.41 20.24
N GLN A 100 -5.43 1.70 19.10
CA GLN A 100 -6.76 2.28 19.01
C GLN A 100 -7.88 1.26 18.75
N LEU A 101 -7.54 0.00 18.44
CA LEU A 101 -8.51 -1.02 18.07
C LEU A 101 -9.06 -1.75 19.31
N PRO A 102 -10.38 -2.04 19.36
CA PRO A 102 -10.94 -2.95 20.34
C PRO A 102 -10.33 -4.36 20.22
N ASP A 103 -10.19 -5.08 21.34
CA ASP A 103 -9.59 -6.42 21.34
C ASP A 103 -10.37 -7.43 20.51
N SER A 104 -11.69 -7.26 20.40
CA SER A 104 -12.53 -8.08 19.50
C SER A 104 -12.06 -7.98 18.04
N LEU A 105 -11.68 -6.78 17.61
CA LEU A 105 -11.24 -6.52 16.24
C LEU A 105 -9.80 -7.00 16.01
N LYS A 106 -8.92 -6.84 17.00
CA LYS A 106 -7.57 -7.44 16.97
C LYS A 106 -7.65 -8.95 16.78
N ARG A 107 -8.53 -9.63 17.52
CA ARG A 107 -8.77 -11.09 17.38
C ARG A 107 -9.32 -11.46 16.00
N LYS A 108 -10.25 -10.69 15.44
CA LYS A 108 -10.79 -10.93 14.09
C LYS A 108 -9.71 -10.82 13.02
N ILE A 109 -8.86 -9.80 13.07
CA ILE A 109 -7.73 -9.65 12.15
C ILE A 109 -6.75 -10.82 12.31
N ARG A 110 -6.37 -11.18 13.54
CA ARG A 110 -5.51 -12.35 13.77
C ARG A 110 -6.13 -13.64 13.21
N ARG A 111 -7.43 -13.83 13.41
CA ARG A 111 -8.18 -14.99 12.93
C ARG A 111 -8.19 -15.06 11.40
N ALA A 112 -8.19 -13.94 10.70
CA ALA A 112 -8.06 -13.93 9.24
C ALA A 112 -6.73 -14.58 8.81
N PHE A 113 -5.59 -14.23 9.42
CA PHE A 113 -4.30 -14.89 9.15
C PHE A 113 -4.21 -16.35 9.62
N GLN A 114 -5.08 -16.77 10.54
CA GLN A 114 -5.14 -18.16 10.99
C GLN A 114 -5.98 -19.05 10.07
N ALA A 115 -7.13 -18.58 9.62
CA ALA A 115 -8.16 -19.45 9.06
C ALA A 115 -8.58 -19.10 7.64
N ARG A 116 -8.30 -17.87 7.17
CA ARG A 116 -8.68 -17.46 5.82
C ARG A 116 -7.56 -17.80 4.85
N THR A 117 -7.89 -18.56 3.81
CA THR A 117 -6.95 -18.82 2.72
C THR A 117 -6.57 -17.52 2.04
N MET A 118 -5.32 -17.09 2.20
CA MET A 118 -4.77 -15.95 1.48
C MET A 118 -4.16 -16.46 0.17
N TYR A 119 -4.92 -16.41 -0.91
CA TYR A 119 -4.39 -16.68 -2.23
C TYR A 119 -3.28 -15.68 -2.59
N ARG A 120 -2.08 -16.20 -2.84
CA ARG A 120 -0.89 -15.40 -3.16
C ARG A 120 -1.01 -14.66 -4.49
N GLY A 121 -1.72 -15.22 -5.47
CA GLY A 121 -1.72 -14.74 -6.86
C GLY A 121 -0.65 -15.37 -7.73
N ASP A 122 -0.74 -15.07 -9.04
CA ASP A 122 0.11 -15.67 -10.08
C ASP A 122 1.09 -14.69 -10.73
N THR A 123 1.15 -13.44 -10.25
CA THR A 123 1.97 -12.38 -10.87
C THR A 123 2.92 -11.74 -9.84
N GLU A 124 3.99 -11.11 -10.33
CA GLU A 124 5.02 -10.48 -9.51
C GLU A 124 4.44 -9.54 -8.45
N ASN A 125 3.60 -8.59 -8.84
CA ASN A 125 2.98 -7.62 -7.93
C ASN A 125 2.13 -8.30 -6.84
N HIS A 126 1.45 -9.40 -7.19
CA HIS A 126 0.67 -10.16 -6.23
C HIS A 126 1.57 -10.81 -5.18
N TRP A 127 2.72 -11.33 -5.59
CA TRP A 127 3.66 -11.96 -4.67
C TRP A 127 4.29 -10.93 -3.74
N VAL A 128 4.63 -9.73 -4.24
CA VAL A 128 5.13 -8.62 -3.41
C VAL A 128 4.12 -8.24 -2.32
N MET A 129 2.86 -8.07 -2.68
CA MET A 129 1.77 -7.80 -1.72
C MET A 129 1.60 -8.95 -0.72
N TYR A 130 1.53 -10.19 -1.21
CA TYR A 130 1.35 -11.37 -0.36
C TYR A 130 2.48 -11.53 0.65
N TYR A 131 3.74 -11.58 0.19
CA TYR A 131 4.88 -11.82 1.05
C TYR A 131 5.12 -10.65 2.01
N THR A 132 4.80 -9.41 1.62
CA THR A 132 4.78 -8.31 2.60
C THR A 132 3.78 -8.54 3.72
N GLY A 133 2.56 -8.97 3.37
CA GLY A 133 1.52 -9.29 4.33
C GLY A 133 1.93 -10.42 5.29
N ILE A 134 2.46 -11.52 4.73
CA ILE A 134 2.91 -12.68 5.50
C ILE A 134 4.13 -12.35 6.38
N TYR A 135 5.12 -11.64 5.84
CA TYR A 135 6.31 -11.20 6.57
C TYR A 135 5.93 -10.43 7.83
N LEU A 136 5.11 -9.39 7.69
CA LEU A 136 4.71 -8.53 8.80
C LEU A 136 3.79 -9.25 9.79
N ALA A 137 2.90 -10.11 9.31
CA ALA A 137 2.04 -10.91 10.17
C ALA A 137 2.86 -11.89 11.02
N ALA A 138 3.82 -12.58 10.41
CA ALA A 138 4.66 -13.57 11.09
C ALA A 138 5.60 -12.90 12.11
N GLN A 139 6.13 -11.72 11.77
CA GLN A 139 6.86 -10.86 12.70
C GLN A 139 6.00 -10.43 13.90
N THR A 140 4.72 -10.16 13.67
CA THR A 140 3.78 -9.65 14.69
C THR A 140 3.34 -10.74 15.67
N TRP A 141 3.17 -11.97 15.17
CA TRP A 141 2.78 -13.12 15.97
C TRP A 141 3.87 -14.20 15.90
N PRO A 142 5.03 -13.99 16.55
CA PRO A 142 6.13 -14.93 16.50
C PRO A 142 5.80 -16.21 17.29
N ASN A 143 6.52 -17.29 16.98
CA ASN A 143 6.44 -18.60 17.67
C ASN A 143 5.08 -19.32 17.60
N GLU A 144 4.18 -18.89 16.73
CA GLU A 144 2.92 -19.62 16.51
C GLU A 144 3.19 -20.88 15.68
N ASP A 145 2.53 -21.97 16.05
CA ASP A 145 2.66 -23.25 15.36
C ASP A 145 1.86 -23.30 14.05
N ARG A 146 2.00 -24.43 13.33
CA ARG A 146 1.36 -24.65 12.03
C ARG A 146 -0.17 -24.56 12.05
N SER A 147 -0.82 -24.87 13.18
CA SER A 147 -2.29 -24.79 13.34
C SER A 147 -2.81 -23.36 13.46
N GLN A 148 -1.90 -22.40 13.67
CA GLN A 148 -2.22 -20.99 13.85
C GLN A 148 -2.11 -20.19 12.54
N TRP A 149 -1.89 -20.86 11.41
CA TRP A 149 -1.76 -20.25 10.09
C TRP A 149 -2.57 -20.99 9.05
N PHE A 150 -3.17 -20.22 8.12
CA PHE A 150 -4.07 -20.77 7.09
C PHE A 150 -3.37 -21.75 6.14
N ASN A 151 -2.05 -21.71 6.07
CA ASN A 151 -1.22 -22.47 5.12
C ASN A 151 -0.45 -23.63 5.76
N GLY A 152 -0.67 -23.93 7.05
CA GLY A 152 0.00 -25.04 7.74
C GLY A 152 1.50 -24.84 8.00
N LYS A 153 1.99 -23.59 7.91
CA LYS A 153 3.37 -23.21 8.26
C LYS A 153 3.41 -22.56 9.64
N SER A 154 4.52 -22.70 10.37
CA SER A 154 4.75 -21.92 11.60
C SER A 154 4.99 -20.45 11.28
N SER A 155 5.01 -19.58 12.30
CA SER A 155 5.44 -18.19 12.11
C SER A 155 6.86 -18.09 11.56
N GLU A 156 7.79 -18.92 12.04
CA GLU A 156 9.18 -18.89 11.55
C GLU A 156 9.27 -19.29 10.08
N GLU A 157 8.57 -20.33 9.66
CA GLU A 157 8.54 -20.76 8.25
C GLU A 157 7.94 -19.69 7.34
N ASN A 158 6.83 -19.07 7.76
CA ASN A 158 6.20 -17.96 7.05
C ASN A 158 7.13 -16.75 6.95
N PHE A 159 7.79 -16.38 8.05
CA PHE A 159 8.72 -15.27 8.08
C PHE A 159 9.90 -15.50 7.15
N ARG A 160 10.57 -16.66 7.24
CA ARG A 160 11.76 -16.99 6.43
C ARG A 160 11.46 -17.10 4.95
N GLU A 161 10.33 -17.71 4.58
CA GLU A 161 9.93 -17.78 3.18
C GLU A 161 9.65 -16.39 2.61
N ALA A 162 8.89 -15.58 3.35
CA ALA A 162 8.57 -14.23 2.91
C ALA A 162 9.82 -13.35 2.82
N GLU A 163 10.70 -13.41 3.81
CA GLU A 163 11.99 -12.71 3.82
C GLU A 163 12.85 -13.13 2.64
N GLY A 164 13.06 -14.44 2.44
CA GLY A 164 13.89 -14.95 1.35
C GLY A 164 13.36 -14.55 -0.02
N TRP A 165 12.04 -14.64 -0.22
CA TRP A 165 11.44 -14.24 -1.48
C TRP A 165 11.55 -12.73 -1.72
N LEU A 166 11.21 -11.90 -0.72
CA LEU A 166 11.28 -10.44 -0.85
C LEU A 166 12.71 -9.98 -1.13
N LEU A 167 13.70 -10.49 -0.39
CA LEU A 167 15.10 -10.14 -0.60
C LEU A 167 15.60 -10.55 -1.98
N HIS A 168 15.20 -11.73 -2.46
CA HIS A 168 15.53 -12.18 -3.81
C HIS A 168 14.87 -11.31 -4.88
N TRP A 169 13.59 -10.97 -4.72
CA TRP A 169 12.89 -10.10 -5.65
C TRP A 169 13.49 -8.69 -5.72
N ILE A 170 13.90 -8.13 -4.56
CA ILE A 170 14.59 -6.84 -4.49
C ILE A 170 15.92 -6.89 -5.25
N ASP A 171 16.69 -7.96 -5.06
CA ASP A 171 17.97 -8.15 -5.76
C ASP A 171 17.77 -8.26 -7.28
N LEU A 172 16.82 -9.09 -7.70
CA LEU A 172 16.46 -9.25 -9.12
C LEU A 172 15.99 -7.93 -9.74
N SER A 173 15.05 -7.25 -9.10
CA SER A 173 14.47 -6.00 -9.62
C SER A 173 15.49 -4.87 -9.73
N SER A 174 16.44 -4.80 -8.79
CA SER A 174 17.46 -3.74 -8.78
C SER A 174 18.66 -4.01 -9.71
N THR A 175 18.83 -5.24 -10.19
CA THR A 175 19.97 -5.62 -11.05
C THR A 175 19.56 -5.90 -12.49
N ILE A 176 18.37 -6.48 -12.71
CA ILE A 176 17.87 -6.90 -14.02
C ILE A 176 16.62 -6.09 -14.43
N GLY A 177 15.80 -5.67 -13.47
CA GLY A 177 14.55 -4.94 -13.70
C GLY A 177 13.31 -5.74 -13.26
N GLN A 178 12.15 -5.06 -13.17
CA GLN A 178 10.89 -5.68 -12.77
C GLN A 178 10.30 -6.55 -13.88
N GLY A 179 9.70 -7.68 -13.51
CA GLY A 179 9.07 -8.62 -14.46
C GLY A 179 7.75 -8.12 -15.05
N GLU A 180 7.06 -7.20 -14.37
CA GLU A 180 5.78 -6.62 -14.80
C GLU A 180 5.89 -5.22 -15.41
N PHE A 181 7.10 -4.85 -15.84
CA PHE A 181 7.39 -3.58 -16.52
C PHE A 181 7.01 -2.35 -15.67
N ASP A 182 7.14 -1.17 -16.25
CA ASP A 182 6.84 0.10 -15.60
C ASP A 182 5.34 0.44 -15.66
N SER A 183 4.52 -0.53 -15.24
CA SER A 183 3.06 -0.48 -15.37
C SER A 183 2.44 0.70 -14.60
N PRO A 184 1.73 1.63 -15.28
CA PRO A 184 1.04 2.74 -14.61
C PRO A 184 -0.08 2.24 -13.68
N THR A 185 -0.66 1.08 -14.01
CA THR A 185 -1.63 0.40 -13.16
C THR A 185 -0.98 -0.24 -11.94
N TYR A 186 0.09 -1.01 -12.12
CA TYR A 186 0.68 -1.80 -11.02
C TYR A 186 1.72 -1.05 -10.20
N PHE A 187 2.09 0.17 -10.56
CA PHE A 187 2.99 1.00 -9.75
C PHE A 187 2.59 1.02 -8.26
N ILE A 188 1.29 1.16 -7.97
CA ILE A 188 0.77 1.15 -6.60
C ILE A 188 0.96 -0.21 -5.90
N THR A 189 0.85 -1.33 -6.61
CA THR A 189 0.96 -2.67 -6.01
C THR A 189 2.40 -3.06 -5.67
N PHE A 190 3.39 -2.28 -6.11
CA PHE A 190 4.79 -2.37 -5.67
C PHE A 190 5.16 -1.35 -4.61
N ILE A 191 4.81 -0.07 -4.81
CA ILE A 191 5.10 1.00 -3.84
C ILE A 191 4.40 0.76 -2.51
N ALA A 192 3.13 0.33 -2.53
CA ALA A 192 2.35 0.16 -1.32
C ALA A 192 2.95 -0.88 -0.35
N PRO A 193 3.26 -2.11 -0.78
CA PRO A 193 3.92 -3.07 0.10
C PRO A 193 5.31 -2.61 0.56
N MET A 194 6.11 -1.97 -0.31
CA MET A 194 7.43 -1.48 0.09
C MET A 194 7.37 -0.39 1.16
N LEU A 195 6.46 0.58 1.05
CA LEU A 195 6.22 1.57 2.11
C LEU A 195 5.76 0.91 3.42
N THR A 196 4.93 -0.14 3.31
CA THR A 196 4.46 -0.88 4.48
C THR A 196 5.61 -1.63 5.18
N LEU A 197 6.52 -2.26 4.43
CA LEU A 197 7.74 -2.86 4.98
C LEU A 197 8.68 -1.81 5.56
N TYR A 198 8.88 -0.70 4.87
CA TYR A 198 9.73 0.38 5.34
C TYR A 198 9.27 0.92 6.70
N GLU A 199 7.97 1.10 6.91
CA GLU A 199 7.44 1.55 8.19
C GLU A 199 7.59 0.46 9.28
N PHE A 200 7.14 -0.76 9.00
CA PHE A 200 6.83 -1.74 10.06
C PHE A 200 7.79 -2.91 10.19
N ALA A 201 8.74 -3.11 9.26
CA ALA A 201 9.73 -4.16 9.43
C ALA A 201 10.65 -3.84 10.61
N ASN A 202 10.88 -4.85 11.46
CA ASN A 202 11.83 -4.78 12.57
C ASN A 202 13.26 -5.05 12.07
N GLU A 203 13.43 -5.98 11.13
CA GLU A 203 14.75 -6.32 10.60
C GLU A 203 15.37 -5.12 9.85
N PRO A 204 16.53 -4.62 10.29
CA PRO A 204 17.15 -3.44 9.70
C PRO A 204 17.44 -3.58 8.21
N VAL A 205 17.83 -4.79 7.76
CA VAL A 205 18.13 -5.06 6.36
C VAL A 205 16.88 -4.95 5.49
N MET A 206 15.77 -5.56 5.92
CA MET A 206 14.51 -5.50 5.18
C MET A 206 13.99 -4.06 5.12
N LYS A 207 13.97 -3.34 6.25
CA LYS A 207 13.55 -1.94 6.32
C LYS A 207 14.38 -1.05 5.38
N ARG A 208 15.71 -1.20 5.39
CA ARG A 208 16.60 -0.43 4.51
C ARG A 208 16.40 -0.75 3.04
N LYS A 209 16.27 -2.03 2.68
CA LYS A 209 16.04 -2.45 1.30
C LYS A 209 14.67 -2.02 0.77
N ALA A 210 13.63 -2.08 1.61
CA ALA A 210 12.32 -1.55 1.27
C ALA A 210 12.37 -0.04 0.99
N HIS A 211 13.10 0.74 1.80
CA HIS A 211 13.34 2.16 1.53
C HIS A 211 14.04 2.39 0.18
N MET A 212 15.13 1.65 -0.08
CA MET A 212 15.86 1.74 -1.35
C MET A 212 15.00 1.36 -2.55
N MET A 213 14.09 0.39 -2.41
CA MET A 213 13.15 0.06 -3.48
C MET A 213 12.10 1.15 -3.71
N VAL A 214 11.63 1.82 -2.65
CA VAL A 214 10.77 3.01 -2.81
C VAL A 214 11.52 4.08 -3.60
N ASP A 215 12.78 4.37 -3.24
CA ASP A 215 13.61 5.32 -3.98
C ASP A 215 13.79 4.90 -5.45
N LEU A 216 14.13 3.63 -5.70
CA LEU A 216 14.31 3.10 -7.05
C LEU A 216 13.05 3.27 -7.91
N LEU A 217 11.89 2.84 -7.39
CA LEU A 217 10.62 2.93 -8.10
C LEU A 217 10.22 4.39 -8.40
N PHE A 218 10.46 5.32 -7.47
CA PHE A 218 10.16 6.74 -7.72
C PHE A 218 11.16 7.42 -8.65
N VAL A 219 12.44 7.06 -8.60
CA VAL A 219 13.47 7.59 -9.52
C VAL A 219 13.22 7.10 -10.94
N ASP A 220 12.84 5.83 -11.09
CA ASP A 220 12.45 5.27 -12.37
C ASP A 220 11.23 6.01 -12.94
N TYR A 221 10.16 6.11 -12.16
CA TYR A 221 8.97 6.84 -12.58
C TYR A 221 9.25 8.32 -12.89
N ALA A 222 10.08 9.00 -12.08
CA ALA A 222 10.43 10.40 -12.31
C ALA A 222 11.14 10.62 -13.66
N SER A 223 11.92 9.65 -14.11
CA SER A 223 12.70 9.73 -15.35
C SER A 223 11.82 9.61 -16.60
N GLU A 224 10.66 8.96 -16.46
CA GLU A 224 9.76 8.63 -17.56
C GLU A 224 8.40 9.34 -17.48
N HIS A 225 8.25 10.27 -16.55
CA HIS A 225 6.99 10.94 -16.27
C HIS A 225 6.85 12.28 -17.02
N LEU A 226 5.65 12.54 -17.57
CA LEU A 226 5.28 13.84 -18.14
C LEU A 226 3.87 14.25 -17.71
N GLY A 227 3.77 15.31 -16.90
CA GLY A 227 2.49 15.96 -16.59
C GLY A 227 1.48 15.06 -15.86
N GLY A 228 1.95 14.08 -15.09
CA GLY A 228 1.16 13.07 -14.39
C GLY A 228 1.20 11.69 -15.03
N ASN A 229 1.57 11.60 -16.30
CA ASN A 229 1.51 10.36 -17.08
C ASN A 229 2.84 9.61 -17.02
N TYR A 230 2.79 8.28 -16.95
CA TYR A 230 3.94 7.45 -17.31
C TYR A 230 4.06 7.44 -18.84
N CYS A 231 5.21 7.84 -19.38
CA CYS A 231 5.42 8.04 -20.81
C CYS A 231 6.56 7.20 -21.40
N GLY A 232 7.29 6.46 -20.57
CA GLY A 232 8.34 5.56 -21.03
C GLY A 232 7.85 4.17 -21.43
N GLY A 233 8.76 3.21 -21.42
CA GLY A 233 8.51 1.86 -21.92
C GLY A 233 7.64 1.01 -20.98
N HIS A 234 6.32 1.17 -21.01
CA HIS A 234 5.43 0.50 -20.08
C HIS A 234 4.54 -0.59 -20.70
N SER A 235 4.01 -1.49 -19.84
CA SER A 235 3.04 -2.53 -20.21
C SER A 235 2.09 -2.80 -19.05
N ARG A 236 1.27 -3.86 -19.15
CA ARG A 236 0.35 -4.33 -18.10
C ARG A 236 -0.62 -3.24 -17.65
N ASP A 237 -1.19 -2.54 -18.63
CA ASP A 237 -2.20 -1.51 -18.41
C ASP A 237 -3.58 -1.97 -18.88
N TYR A 238 -4.63 -1.29 -18.41
CA TYR A 238 -6.00 -1.64 -18.78
C TYR A 238 -6.54 -0.70 -19.87
N PRO A 239 -7.54 -1.14 -20.67
CA PRO A 239 -8.07 -0.33 -21.77
C PRO A 239 -8.49 1.09 -21.37
N GLU A 240 -9.07 1.27 -20.18
CA GLU A 240 -9.51 2.58 -19.70
C GLU A 240 -8.34 3.54 -19.43
N ASP A 241 -7.22 3.01 -18.96
CA ASP A 241 -6.02 3.77 -18.61
C ASP A 241 -5.21 4.07 -19.87
N ILE A 242 -5.19 3.17 -20.85
CA ILE A 242 -4.57 3.42 -22.15
C ILE A 242 -5.28 4.59 -22.86
N ILE A 243 -6.61 4.65 -22.81
CA ILE A 243 -7.40 5.73 -23.42
C ILE A 243 -7.21 7.04 -22.65
N ASN A 244 -6.94 6.96 -21.34
CA ASN A 244 -6.82 8.10 -20.46
C ASN A 244 -5.76 7.84 -19.38
N PRO A 245 -4.47 8.12 -19.67
CA PRO A 245 -3.38 7.68 -18.79
C PRO A 245 -3.38 8.35 -17.40
N LEU A 246 -4.04 9.50 -17.27
CA LEU A 246 -4.29 10.16 -15.98
C LEU A 246 -5.32 9.44 -15.09
N ALA A 247 -6.03 8.42 -15.61
CA ALA A 247 -6.83 7.50 -14.80
C ALA A 247 -6.02 6.35 -14.20
N ALA A 248 -4.74 6.21 -14.55
CA ALA A 248 -3.90 5.20 -13.96
C ALA A 248 -3.59 5.52 -12.48
N PRO A 249 -3.57 4.51 -11.59
CA PRO A 249 -3.14 4.66 -10.21
C PRO A 249 -1.81 5.42 -10.02
N ALA A 250 -0.83 5.23 -10.90
CA ALA A 250 0.45 5.95 -10.87
C ALA A 250 0.29 7.47 -10.89
N ALA A 251 -0.71 8.01 -11.60
CA ALA A 251 -0.93 9.46 -11.68
C ALA A 251 -1.21 10.08 -10.30
N THR A 252 -1.83 9.34 -9.37
CA THR A 252 -2.06 9.84 -8.00
C THR A 252 -0.75 9.99 -7.23
N TRP A 253 0.21 9.10 -7.49
CA TRP A 253 1.54 9.19 -6.91
C TRP A 253 2.36 10.31 -7.53
N ALA A 254 2.26 10.53 -8.85
CA ALA A 254 2.84 11.71 -9.48
C ALA A 254 2.25 13.01 -8.91
N TRP A 255 0.94 13.06 -8.70
CA TRP A 255 0.30 14.25 -8.12
C TRP A 255 0.85 14.51 -6.72
N LEU A 256 0.96 13.46 -5.91
CA LEU A 256 1.48 13.56 -4.56
C LEU A 256 2.95 14.00 -4.52
N TYR A 257 3.83 13.30 -5.24
CA TYR A 257 5.29 13.50 -5.18
C TYR A 257 5.75 14.68 -6.02
N PHE A 258 5.30 14.77 -7.27
CA PHE A 258 5.77 15.77 -8.24
C PHE A 258 4.85 16.99 -8.34
N GLY A 259 3.58 16.88 -7.92
CA GLY A 259 2.60 17.95 -8.10
C GLY A 259 1.98 17.97 -9.49
N GLU A 260 2.09 16.86 -10.22
CA GLU A 260 1.59 16.73 -11.60
C GLU A 260 0.65 15.53 -11.72
N PRO A 261 -0.49 15.65 -12.44
CA PRO A 261 -0.94 16.85 -13.14
C PRO A 261 -1.31 17.97 -12.16
N ARG A 262 -1.34 19.22 -12.60
CA ARG A 262 -1.68 20.38 -11.73
C ARG A 262 -3.13 20.40 -11.23
N THR A 263 -3.90 19.35 -11.53
CA THR A 263 -5.29 19.17 -11.16
C THR A 263 -5.43 18.00 -10.20
N GLU A 264 -6.27 18.15 -9.19
CA GLU A 264 -6.67 17.03 -8.33
C GLU A 264 -7.41 15.96 -9.16
N LEU A 265 -6.91 14.72 -9.19
CA LEU A 265 -7.42 13.65 -10.05
C LEU A 265 -8.87 13.22 -9.71
N TRP A 266 -9.30 13.49 -8.49
CA TRP A 266 -10.67 13.25 -8.05
C TRP A 266 -11.65 14.37 -8.41
N GLN A 267 -11.16 15.50 -8.94
CA GLN A 267 -12.01 16.57 -9.47
C GLN A 267 -12.32 16.31 -10.94
N GLY A 268 -13.57 15.90 -11.21
CA GLY A 268 -14.09 15.64 -12.55
C GLY A 268 -14.24 14.15 -12.89
N ASN A 269 -15.05 13.83 -13.89
CA ASN A 269 -15.21 12.45 -14.37
C ASN A 269 -14.02 11.99 -15.23
N ARG A 270 -13.20 12.94 -15.70
CA ARG A 270 -12.16 12.71 -16.71
C ARG A 270 -10.89 12.07 -16.17
N TYR A 271 -10.60 12.14 -14.87
CA TYR A 271 -9.30 11.69 -14.34
C TYR A 271 -9.43 10.70 -13.18
N ARG A 272 -10.59 10.03 -13.10
CA ARG A 272 -10.92 9.18 -11.96
C ARG A 272 -10.07 7.90 -11.97
N PRO A 273 -9.24 7.67 -10.94
CA PRO A 273 -8.42 6.48 -10.88
C PRO A 273 -9.26 5.20 -10.80
N ARG A 274 -8.81 4.15 -11.48
CA ARG A 274 -9.43 2.83 -11.42
C ARG A 274 -8.91 2.06 -10.22
N ASN A 275 -9.80 1.68 -9.30
CA ASN A 275 -9.42 0.88 -8.13
C ASN A 275 -9.75 -0.60 -8.30
N ARG A 276 -8.72 -1.46 -8.25
CA ARG A 276 -8.80 -2.87 -7.83
C ARG A 276 -7.66 -3.11 -6.83
N GLY A 277 -7.98 -3.14 -5.53
CA GLY A 277 -7.01 -3.37 -4.45
C GLY A 277 -6.96 -2.24 -3.45
#